data_AF-A0A9D8G930-F1
#
_entry.id   AF-A0A9D8G930-F1
#
_cell.length_a   1.000
_cell.length_b   1.000
_cell.length_c   1.000
_cell.angle_alpha   90.00
_cell.angle_beta   90.00
_cell.angle_gamma   90.00
#
_symmetry.space_group_name_H-M   'P 1'
#
loop_
_entity.id
_entity.type
_entity.pdbx_description
1 polymer ?
#
loop_
_entity_poly.entity_id
_entity_poly.type
_entity_poly.pdbx_seq_one_letter_code
_entity_poly.pdbx_strand_id
1 'polypeptide(L)'
;MERRDMFKETGLATVAGVLTFLRGQDSAVADADTQSAKGLGPLKITKVRPIVTAPRRGDRYVVVRVETSEPGLYGLGDASFRQRPLAVKTAVEEYLDPFCRGRDADNIEDLWQVARTSSYWRNGSVLNNALSGLEQALWDIKGKRANMPVYQLLGGKCRFAAPC
;
A
#
# COMPACT_ATOMS: atom_id res chain seq x y z
N MET A 1 -56.99 33.48 1.63
CA MET A 1 -55.69 32.79 1.72
C MET A 1 -54.65 33.73 1.14
N GLU A 2 -53.92 34.42 2.01
CA GLU A 2 -53.04 35.57 1.71
C GLU A 2 -51.75 35.11 1.01
N ARG A 3 -51.36 35.77 -0.09
CA ARG A 3 -50.14 35.46 -0.89
C ARG A 3 -48.82 35.55 -0.10
N ARG A 4 -48.85 36.10 1.12
CA ARG A 4 -47.67 36.34 1.96
C ARG A 4 -47.20 35.09 2.72
N ASP A 5 -48.08 34.14 2.99
CA ASP A 5 -47.72 32.91 3.70
C ASP A 5 -47.17 31.84 2.75
N MET A 6 -47.55 31.89 1.46
CA MET A 6 -47.10 30.95 0.44
C MET A 6 -45.59 30.98 0.21
N PHE A 7 -44.93 32.14 0.38
CA PHE A 7 -43.47 32.29 0.22
C PHE A 7 -42.66 31.84 1.43
N LYS A 8 -43.27 31.75 2.63
CA LYS A 8 -42.58 31.28 3.82
C LYS A 8 -42.50 29.75 3.87
N GLU A 9 -43.54 29.06 3.38
CA GLU A 9 -43.55 27.60 3.32
C GLU A 9 -42.69 27.04 2.18
N THR A 10 -42.63 27.71 1.02
CA THR A 10 -41.82 27.23 -0.11
C THR A 10 -40.31 27.36 0.13
N GLY A 11 -39.86 28.37 0.87
CA GLY A 11 -38.43 28.58 1.15
C GLY A 11 -37.80 27.51 2.05
N LEU A 12 -38.54 27.00 3.05
CA LEU A 12 -38.03 25.98 3.96
C LEU A 12 -37.92 24.60 3.30
N ALA A 13 -38.86 24.23 2.44
CA ALA A 13 -38.88 22.92 1.79
C ALA A 13 -37.69 22.74 0.83
N THR A 14 -37.31 23.80 0.09
CA THR A 14 -36.13 23.77 -0.78
C THR A 14 -34.82 23.67 -0.01
N VAL A 15 -34.69 24.35 1.14
CA VAL A 15 -33.45 24.30 1.94
C VAL A 15 -33.29 22.94 2.62
N ALA A 16 -34.37 22.35 3.14
CA ALA A 16 -34.34 21.01 3.73
C ALA A 16 -34.03 19.94 2.67
N GLY A 17 -34.61 20.05 1.47
CA GLY A 17 -34.32 19.16 0.34
C GLY A 17 -32.86 19.23 -0.12
N VAL A 18 -32.29 20.43 -0.24
CA VAL A 18 -30.88 20.64 -0.62
C VAL A 18 -29.94 20.15 0.48
N LEU A 19 -30.21 20.39 1.77
CA LEU A 19 -29.38 19.87 2.86
C LEU A 19 -29.42 18.33 2.95
N THR A 20 -30.58 17.73 2.66
CA THR A 20 -30.73 16.27 2.65
C THR A 20 -30.01 15.66 1.44
N PHE A 21 -30.06 16.33 0.29
CA PHE A 21 -29.32 15.92 -0.91
C PHE A 21 -27.81 16.04 -0.72
N LEU A 22 -27.32 17.13 -0.11
CA LEU A 22 -25.90 17.32 0.20
C LEU A 22 -25.39 16.31 1.24
N ARG A 23 -26.16 16.04 2.32
CA ARG A 23 -25.81 14.96 3.29
C ARG A 23 -25.86 13.56 2.67
N GLY A 24 -26.78 13.33 1.74
CA GLY A 24 -26.89 12.08 0.99
C GLY A 24 -25.72 11.88 0.03
N GLN A 25 -25.20 12.95 -0.58
CA GLN A 25 -24.00 12.90 -1.42
C GLN A 25 -22.74 12.61 -0.61
N ASP A 26 -22.53 13.24 0.54
CA ASP A 26 -21.36 12.96 1.39
C ASP A 26 -21.33 11.50 1.85
N SER A 27 -22.49 10.94 2.19
CA SER A 27 -22.62 9.54 2.63
C SER A 27 -22.47 8.56 1.47
N ALA A 28 -23.01 8.89 0.29
CA ALA A 28 -22.88 8.05 -0.91
C ALA A 28 -21.47 8.08 -1.51
N VAL A 29 -20.73 9.19 -1.39
CA VAL A 29 -19.32 9.27 -1.82
C VAL A 29 -18.43 8.50 -0.86
N ALA A 30 -18.65 8.59 0.46
CA ALA A 30 -17.95 7.79 1.45
C ALA A 30 -18.26 6.29 1.29
N ASP A 31 -19.52 5.91 1.05
CA ASP A 31 -19.89 4.53 0.76
C ASP A 31 -19.32 4.08 -0.60
N ALA A 32 -19.29 4.91 -1.65
CA ALA A 32 -18.74 4.54 -2.95
C ALA A 32 -17.23 4.24 -2.92
N ASP A 33 -16.44 5.01 -2.16
CA ASP A 33 -15.03 4.68 -1.89
C ASP A 33 -14.89 3.35 -1.14
N THR A 34 -15.85 3.04 -0.26
CA THR A 34 -15.86 1.80 0.53
C THR A 34 -16.38 0.60 -0.29
N GLN A 35 -17.23 0.82 -1.29
CA GLN A 35 -17.92 -0.21 -2.07
C GLN A 35 -17.20 -0.60 -3.37
N SER A 36 -16.33 0.27 -3.89
CA SER A 36 -15.52 0.00 -5.10
C SER A 36 -14.50 -1.13 -4.90
N ALA A 37 -14.12 -1.41 -3.65
CA ALA A 37 -13.17 -2.45 -3.27
C ALA A 37 -13.87 -3.70 -2.70
N LYS A 38 -14.72 -4.40 -3.47
CA LYS A 38 -14.96 -5.84 -3.19
C LYS A 38 -13.72 -6.65 -3.58
N GLY A 39 -12.59 -6.33 -2.95
CA GLY A 39 -11.36 -7.09 -2.96
C GLY A 39 -11.38 -8.17 -1.87
N LEU A 40 -10.26 -8.87 -1.74
CA LEU A 40 -10.01 -9.77 -0.62
C LEU A 40 -10.09 -9.01 0.71
N GLY A 41 -10.37 -9.71 1.81
CA GLY A 41 -10.53 -9.08 3.13
C GLY A 41 -9.33 -8.22 3.56
N PRO A 42 -9.51 -7.30 4.53
CA PRO A 42 -8.45 -6.38 4.95
C PRO A 42 -7.21 -7.15 5.43
N LEU A 43 -6.04 -6.75 4.94
CA LEU A 43 -4.77 -7.39 5.28
C LEU A 43 -3.79 -6.37 5.84
N LYS A 44 -3.36 -6.55 7.09
CA LYS A 44 -2.46 -5.60 7.76
C LYS A 44 -1.05 -6.13 7.85
N ILE A 45 -0.07 -5.24 7.74
CA ILE A 45 1.34 -5.55 7.96
C ILE A 45 1.58 -5.68 9.47
N THR A 46 2.17 -6.79 9.90
CA THR A 46 2.46 -7.06 11.33
C THR A 46 3.94 -6.87 11.66
N LYS A 47 4.83 -7.16 10.73
CA LYS A 47 6.27 -7.01 10.89
C LYS A 47 6.96 -6.83 9.54
N VAL A 48 7.90 -5.90 9.47
CA VAL A 48 8.90 -5.83 8.40
C VAL A 48 10.25 -6.16 9.01
N ARG A 49 10.99 -7.10 8.41
CA ARG A 49 12.34 -7.42 8.88
C ARG A 49 13.31 -7.68 7.75
N PRO A 50 14.58 -7.23 7.87
CA PRO A 50 15.63 -7.64 6.96
C PRO A 50 16.21 -8.99 7.38
N ILE A 51 16.62 -9.76 6.39
CA ILE A 51 17.41 -10.97 6.51
C ILE A 51 18.70 -10.70 5.76
N VAL A 52 19.77 -10.45 6.50
CA VAL A 52 21.10 -10.24 5.94
C VAL A 52 21.81 -11.58 5.85
N THR A 53 22.28 -11.93 4.66
CA THR A 53 22.96 -13.22 4.41
C THR A 53 24.16 -13.05 3.48
N ALA A 54 25.10 -13.98 3.58
CA ALA A 54 26.30 -14.03 2.75
C ALA A 54 26.67 -15.49 2.41
N PRO A 55 25.93 -16.15 1.49
CA PRO A 55 26.12 -17.56 1.18
C PRO A 55 27.48 -17.85 0.52
N ARG A 56 28.06 -16.86 -0.16
CA ARG A 56 29.43 -16.88 -0.67
C ARG A 56 30.20 -15.69 -0.12
N ARG A 57 31.48 -15.89 0.19
CA ARG A 57 32.36 -14.83 0.74
C ARG A 57 32.39 -13.63 -0.22
N GLY A 58 31.89 -12.49 0.24
CA GLY A 58 31.85 -11.23 -0.53
C GLY A 58 30.48 -10.88 -1.13
N ASP A 59 29.55 -11.84 -1.19
CA ASP A 59 28.22 -11.69 -1.77
C ASP A 59 27.21 -11.45 -0.66
N ARG A 60 27.10 -10.19 -0.22
CA ARG A 60 26.19 -9.77 0.84
C ARG A 60 24.84 -9.41 0.24
N TYR A 61 23.80 -10.12 0.67
CA TYR A 61 22.41 -9.89 0.29
C TYR A 61 21.60 -9.38 1.47
N VAL A 62 20.57 -8.61 1.17
CA VAL A 62 19.57 -8.16 2.13
C VAL A 62 18.20 -8.48 1.56
N VAL A 63 17.52 -9.45 2.16
CA VAL A 63 16.14 -9.82 1.79
C VAL A 63 15.19 -9.22 2.81
N VAL A 64 14.18 -8.49 2.37
CA VAL A 64 13.13 -7.97 3.25
C VAL A 64 12.00 -8.99 3.29
N ARG A 65 11.59 -9.36 4.51
CA ARG A 65 10.40 -10.18 4.77
C ARG A 65 9.32 -9.31 5.39
N VAL A 66 8.14 -9.30 4.77
CA VAL A 66 6.94 -8.64 5.29
C VAL A 66 5.97 -9.71 5.76
N GLU A 67 5.65 -9.69 7.05
CA GLU A 67 4.67 -10.57 7.67
C GLU A 67 3.34 -9.82 7.79
N THR A 68 2.24 -10.57 7.69
CA THR A 68 0.88 -10.00 7.63
C THR A 68 0.02 -10.51 8.78
N SER A 69 -1.21 -9.98 8.88
CA SER A 69 -2.21 -10.43 9.86
C SER A 69 -2.79 -11.80 9.53
N GLU A 70 -2.57 -12.31 8.30
CA GLU A 70 -3.00 -13.64 7.89
C GLU A 70 -1.89 -14.67 8.16
N PRO A 71 -2.14 -15.71 8.98
CA PRO A 71 -1.13 -16.70 9.31
C PRO A 71 -0.55 -17.40 8.08
N GLY A 72 0.78 -17.45 7.99
CA GLY A 72 1.48 -18.11 6.87
C GLY A 72 1.61 -17.26 5.60
N LEU A 73 0.86 -16.16 5.48
CA LEU A 73 0.99 -15.23 4.37
C LEU A 73 2.08 -14.18 4.66
N TYR A 74 3.16 -14.24 3.89
CA TYR A 74 4.26 -13.30 3.94
C TYR A 74 4.84 -13.04 2.55
N GLY A 75 5.50 -11.89 2.42
CA GLY A 75 6.18 -11.46 1.20
C GLY A 75 7.69 -11.45 1.36
N LEU A 76 8.42 -11.68 0.27
CA LEU A 76 9.85 -11.53 0.18
C LEU A 76 10.22 -10.55 -0.93
N GLY A 77 11.17 -9.66 -0.65
CA GLY A 77 11.69 -8.71 -1.62
C GLY A 77 13.19 -8.47 -1.47
N ASP A 78 13.85 -8.09 -2.56
CA ASP A 78 15.29 -7.82 -2.56
C ASP A 78 15.59 -6.34 -2.25
N ALA A 79 16.51 -6.14 -1.31
CA ALA A 79 17.04 -4.85 -0.88
C ALA A 79 18.58 -4.83 -0.93
N SER A 80 19.19 -5.62 -1.81
CA SER A 80 20.62 -5.88 -1.79
C SER A 80 21.48 -4.69 -2.24
N PHE A 81 21.94 -3.88 -1.28
CA PHE A 81 23.08 -2.98 -1.47
C PHE A 81 24.36 -3.61 -0.90
N ARG A 82 25.04 -4.43 -1.72
CA ARG A 82 26.19 -5.25 -1.33
C ARG A 82 27.30 -4.50 -0.58
N GLN A 83 27.56 -3.25 -0.93
CA GLN A 83 28.64 -2.45 -0.35
C GLN A 83 28.28 -1.89 1.05
N ARG A 84 26.99 -1.71 1.34
CA ARG A 84 26.49 -1.12 2.60
C ARG A 84 25.23 -1.86 3.11
N PRO A 85 25.27 -3.20 3.29
CA PRO A 85 24.09 -3.98 3.66
C PRO A 85 23.57 -3.64 5.05
N LEU A 86 24.47 -3.26 5.99
CA LEU A 86 24.08 -2.87 7.34
C LEU A 86 23.33 -1.53 7.36
N ALA A 87 23.65 -0.59 6.47
CA ALA A 87 22.91 0.66 6.36
C ALA A 87 21.47 0.38 5.88
N VAL A 88 21.29 -0.55 4.93
CA VAL A 88 19.96 -0.98 4.49
C VAL A 88 19.23 -1.74 5.60
N LYS A 89 19.91 -2.64 6.32
CA LYS A 89 19.36 -3.34 7.48
C LYS A 89 18.76 -2.35 8.49
N THR A 90 19.54 -1.34 8.89
CA THR A 90 19.10 -0.28 9.80
C THR A 90 17.94 0.51 9.21
N ALA A 91 17.99 0.87 7.92
CA ALA A 91 16.88 1.56 7.27
C ALA A 91 15.55 0.79 7.37
N VAL A 92 15.61 -0.53 7.22
CA VAL A 92 14.44 -1.41 7.31
C VAL A 92 13.96 -1.57 8.76
N GLU A 93 14.85 -1.90 9.70
CA GLU A 93 14.49 -2.21 11.09
C GLU A 93 14.04 -0.99 11.88
N GLU A 94 14.77 0.12 11.77
CA GLU A 94 14.58 1.28 12.65
C GLU A 94 13.54 2.25 12.10
N TYR A 95 13.31 2.26 10.78
CA TYR A 95 12.41 3.24 10.15
C TYR A 95 11.25 2.58 9.42
N LEU A 96 11.49 1.65 8.48
CA LEU A 96 10.38 1.06 7.71
C LEU A 96 9.48 0.14 8.53
N ASP A 97 10.02 -0.70 9.41
CA ASP A 97 9.22 -1.59 10.26
C ASP A 97 8.21 -0.82 11.13
N PRO A 98 8.60 0.13 12.00
CA PRO A 98 7.64 0.89 12.78
C PRO A 98 6.69 1.71 11.90
N PHE A 99 7.16 2.21 10.76
CA PHE A 99 6.32 2.96 9.82
C PHE A 99 5.22 2.11 9.17
N CYS A 100 5.50 0.85 8.81
CA CYS A 100 4.59 0.00 8.05
C CYS A 100 3.58 -0.77 8.91
N ARG A 101 3.88 -1.01 10.18
CA ARG A 101 2.99 -1.80 11.07
C ARG A 101 1.57 -1.23 11.13
N GLY A 102 0.58 -2.11 11.03
CA GLY A 102 -0.84 -1.75 11.06
C GLY A 102 -1.40 -1.16 9.77
N ARG A 103 -0.54 -0.84 8.78
CA ARG A 103 -0.98 -0.35 7.46
C ARG A 103 -1.50 -1.49 6.60
N ASP A 104 -2.30 -1.11 5.60
CA ASP A 104 -2.85 -2.04 4.63
C ASP A 104 -1.78 -2.52 3.65
N ALA A 105 -1.65 -3.84 3.48
CA ALA A 105 -0.71 -4.44 2.55
C ALA A 105 -1.17 -4.35 1.09
N ASP A 106 -2.46 -4.13 0.82
CA ASP A 106 -2.97 -4.04 -0.55
C ASP A 106 -2.69 -2.70 -1.22
N ASN A 107 -2.54 -1.64 -0.43
CA ASN A 107 -2.33 -0.27 -0.90
C ASN A 107 -0.84 -0.01 -1.20
N ILE A 108 -0.27 -0.80 -2.10
CA ILE A 108 1.17 -0.78 -2.43
C ILE A 108 1.61 0.62 -2.89
N GLU A 109 0.85 1.24 -3.80
CA GLU A 109 1.21 2.55 -4.36
C GLU A 109 1.20 3.65 -3.28
N ASP A 110 0.16 3.70 -2.45
CA ASP A 110 0.08 4.65 -1.33
C ASP A 110 1.26 4.46 -0.38
N LEU A 111 1.53 3.22 0.04
CA LEU A 111 2.63 2.94 0.95
C LEU A 111 3.98 3.32 0.34
N TRP A 112 4.18 3.09 -0.96
CA TRP A 112 5.39 3.47 -1.66
C TRP A 112 5.58 4.99 -1.69
N GLN A 113 4.54 5.75 -2.05
CA GLN A 113 4.60 7.22 -2.13
C GLN A 113 4.86 7.85 -0.76
N VAL A 114 4.17 7.38 0.28
CA VAL A 114 4.35 7.92 1.64
C VAL A 114 5.69 7.48 2.23
N ALA A 115 6.12 6.22 2.05
CA ALA A 115 7.41 5.76 2.55
C ALA A 115 8.58 6.51 1.87
N ARG A 116 8.50 6.74 0.56
CA ARG A 116 9.50 7.49 -0.21
C ARG A 116 9.68 8.93 0.28
N THR A 117 8.64 9.55 0.80
CA THR A 117 8.65 10.94 1.25
C THR A 117 8.83 11.09 2.77
N SER A 118 8.73 9.99 3.52
CA SER A 118 8.74 9.96 4.99
C SER A 118 9.97 10.61 5.65
N SER A 119 11.14 10.50 5.03
CA SER A 119 12.40 11.07 5.55
C SER A 119 12.67 12.51 5.11
N TYR A 120 11.70 13.16 4.44
CA TYR A 120 11.81 14.48 3.79
C TYR A 120 12.86 14.51 2.65
N TRP A 121 14.15 14.38 3.01
CA TRP A 121 15.21 14.05 2.06
C TRP A 121 15.05 12.62 1.58
N ARG A 122 15.13 12.44 0.27
CA ARG A 122 14.76 11.19 -0.41
C ARG A 122 15.73 10.88 -1.52
N ASN A 123 15.56 9.71 -2.12
CA ASN A 123 16.49 9.09 -3.05
C ASN A 123 17.78 8.62 -2.38
N GLY A 124 18.67 8.02 -3.18
CA GLY A 124 19.92 7.44 -2.72
C GLY A 124 19.85 5.93 -2.58
N SER A 125 21.02 5.30 -2.59
CA SER A 125 21.13 3.84 -2.66
C SER A 125 20.55 3.15 -1.43
N VAL A 126 20.75 3.68 -0.22
CA VAL A 126 20.29 3.03 1.02
C VAL A 126 18.76 3.00 1.10
N LEU A 127 18.12 4.17 1.02
CA LEU A 127 16.66 4.29 1.17
C LEU A 127 15.92 3.63 0.00
N ASN A 128 16.41 3.77 -1.24
CA ASN A 128 15.77 3.14 -2.39
C ASN A 128 15.88 1.61 -2.35
N ASN A 129 16.97 1.03 -1.85
CA ASN A 129 17.07 -0.42 -1.68
C ASN A 129 16.12 -0.92 -0.58
N ALA A 130 16.05 -0.22 0.56
CA ALA A 130 15.11 -0.57 1.62
C ALA A 130 13.65 -0.52 1.12
N LEU A 131 13.29 0.54 0.38
CA LEU A 131 11.97 0.71 -0.23
C LEU A 131 11.68 -0.36 -1.31
N SER A 132 12.67 -0.72 -2.12
CA SER A 132 12.59 -1.80 -3.11
C SER A 132 12.24 -3.14 -2.45
N GLY A 133 12.92 -3.50 -1.35
CA GLY A 133 12.63 -4.75 -0.65
C GLY A 133 11.22 -4.78 -0.05
N LEU A 134 10.73 -3.65 0.46
CA LEU A 134 9.35 -3.53 0.93
C LEU A 134 8.35 -3.70 -0.22
N GLU A 135 8.51 -2.97 -1.31
CA GLU A 135 7.56 -2.96 -2.43
C GLU A 135 7.49 -4.31 -3.16
N GLN A 136 8.63 -4.95 -3.42
CA GLN A 136 8.68 -6.31 -3.98
C GLN A 136 7.99 -7.33 -3.07
N ALA A 137 8.18 -7.24 -1.75
CA ALA A 137 7.52 -8.13 -0.79
C ALA A 137 5.99 -7.94 -0.79
N LEU A 138 5.50 -6.71 -0.96
CA LEU A 138 4.07 -6.45 -1.06
C LEU A 138 3.47 -6.98 -2.36
N TRP A 139 4.21 -6.88 -3.48
CA TRP A 139 3.80 -7.52 -4.74
C TRP A 139 3.79 -9.05 -4.64
N ASP A 140 4.76 -9.65 -3.95
CA ASP A 140 4.78 -11.09 -3.66
C ASP A 140 3.55 -11.50 -2.83
N ILE A 141 3.19 -10.73 -1.80
CA ILE A 141 1.94 -10.95 -1.04
C ILE A 141 0.73 -10.85 -1.97
N LYS A 142 0.63 -9.80 -2.79
CA LYS A 142 -0.52 -9.61 -3.70
C LYS A 142 -0.65 -10.76 -4.70
N GLY A 143 0.46 -11.25 -5.25
CA GLY A 143 0.50 -12.43 -6.12
C GLY A 143 0.00 -13.69 -5.40
N LYS A 144 0.51 -13.95 -4.19
CA LYS A 144 0.09 -15.10 -3.36
C LYS A 144 -1.40 -15.05 -3.06
N ARG A 145 -1.94 -13.89 -2.69
CA ARG A 145 -3.37 -13.71 -2.40
C ARG A 145 -4.26 -13.88 -3.62
N ALA A 146 -3.81 -13.37 -4.77
CA ALA A 146 -4.51 -13.54 -6.04
C ALA A 146 -4.37 -14.95 -6.62
N ASN A 147 -3.54 -15.81 -6.02
CA ASN A 147 -3.12 -17.09 -6.57
C ASN A 147 -2.61 -16.97 -8.02
N MET A 148 -1.85 -15.91 -8.28
CA MET A 148 -1.32 -15.58 -9.60
C MET A 148 0.16 -15.22 -9.50
N PRO A 149 0.98 -15.58 -10.50
CA PRO A 149 2.33 -15.04 -10.57
C PRO A 149 2.26 -13.53 -10.85
N VAL A 150 3.22 -12.76 -10.32
CA VAL A 150 3.21 -11.29 -10.40
C VAL A 150 3.08 -10.76 -11.84
N TYR A 151 3.71 -11.42 -12.82
CA TYR A 151 3.58 -10.98 -14.23
C TYR A 151 2.13 -11.04 -14.76
N GLN A 152 1.26 -11.93 -14.23
CA GLN A 152 -0.15 -11.95 -14.59
C GLN A 152 -0.88 -10.75 -14.00
N LEU A 153 -0.52 -10.33 -12.79
CA LEU A 153 -1.05 -9.10 -12.18
C LEU A 153 -0.66 -7.86 -12.98
N LEU A 154 0.50 -7.87 -13.63
CA LEU A 154 0.99 -6.78 -14.48
C LEU A 154 0.37 -6.77 -15.90
N GLY A 155 -0.58 -7.66 -16.20
CA GLY A 155 -1.26 -7.71 -17.50
C GLY A 155 -0.88 -8.91 -18.38
N GLY A 156 -0.11 -9.86 -17.87
CA GLY A 156 0.19 -11.11 -18.56
C GLY A 156 1.42 -11.08 -19.45
N LYS A 157 1.59 -12.12 -20.27
CA LYS A 157 2.80 -12.31 -21.08
C LYS A 157 2.77 -11.47 -22.36
N CYS A 158 3.82 -10.68 -22.57
CA CYS A 158 4.09 -10.03 -23.87
C CYS A 158 5.08 -10.80 -24.76
N ARG A 159 5.62 -11.91 -24.27
CA ARG A 159 6.57 -12.81 -24.98
C ARG A 159 6.56 -14.19 -24.32
N PHE A 160 7.08 -15.21 -25.02
CA PHE A 160 7.14 -16.58 -24.48
C PHE A 160 8.13 -16.72 -23.31
N ALA A 161 9.33 -16.15 -23.45
CA ALA A 161 10.39 -16.11 -22.43
C ALA A 161 11.30 -14.88 -22.64
N ALA A 162 12.08 -14.52 -21.61
CA ALA A 162 13.17 -13.57 -21.74
C ALA A 162 14.46 -14.31 -22.19
N PRO A 163 15.25 -13.76 -23.12
CA PRO A 163 16.56 -14.34 -23.48
C PRO A 163 17.51 -14.22 -22.28
N CYS A 164 18.33 -15.24 -22.05
CA CYS A 164 19.32 -15.31 -20.98
C CYS A 164 20.76 -15.18 -21.49
#